data_AF-A0A8K1FIS3-F1
#
_entry.id   AF-A0A8K1FIS3-F1
#
_cell.length_a   1.000
_cell.length_b   1.000
_cell.length_c   1.000
_cell.angle_alpha   90.00
_cell.angle_beta   90.00
_cell.angle_gamma   90.00
#
_symmetry.space_group_name_H-M   'P 1'
#
loop_
_entity.id
_entity.type
_entity.pdbx_description
1 polymer ?
#
loop_
_entity_poly.entity_id
_entity_poly.type
_entity_poly.pdbx_seq_one_letter_code
_entity_poly.pdbx_strand_id
1 'polypeptide(L)'
;MTNMETLPPRTRRPGELVRTSSVLDHDATFQPSKRPRLSAGDALEVENEPPTSSVSLIERLMEEVSYCTWRLSREQPMDVNEKYLNEQLASAAIVGGEKQTQREREMTFENARVEFSTLWTLFQAGNDASKQEKTEKLMRDAMDVVSWLLVLRQQEMTRQHATMDALRVMEKGVERKQNQIQQLHENVEILKQQMAQQENMFHGREQALVKERKVLQNDKKQLEVLCAKLQGQESAYKAQLRRKDAEYERLKKSLQDAVQRSIKDQRGMTIGKPLNDARDRKQVAAHRVVQTHETLMTKRLINNLEQKRDELISENDKLATNFETLQRQVESISAQYKKAVQLFLAQRGNENNTEETAALARMPIDDFTPAPLKLGVKTNVPAYISQTLESLVTKVQVFERAMQAEIDYKARNPSEDLIAALKEKLEDAHAIIAEQDRLLQASLCTSVTALTMNDHDLGKGKSHGVGVDKENVDINSGKLNPTWRAPALSSSNRHPGMRRKRVETVIMEQWAEELEAEWQVVRRKQKHLDNERTLLQTEGIKLDEDRIAFELRNFAHFFGSDASKEPEEIDMDGFDVPTTPRTAAYLQSIGIRATRAPFA
;
A
#
# COMPACT_ATOMS: atom_id res chain seq x y z
N MET A 1 -63.10 29.19 -40.12
CA MET A 1 -62.91 30.26 -39.11
C MET A 1 -61.56 30.02 -38.46
N THR A 2 -60.73 31.06 -38.56
CA THR A 2 -59.31 31.17 -38.20
C THR A 2 -59.02 30.88 -36.72
N ASN A 3 -57.86 30.29 -36.44
CA ASN A 3 -56.97 30.53 -35.28
C ASN A 3 -56.02 29.33 -35.10
N MET A 4 -54.75 29.44 -34.74
CA MET A 4 -53.76 30.52 -34.65
C MET A 4 -52.46 29.75 -34.35
N GLU A 5 -51.39 30.09 -35.05
CA GLU A 5 -50.04 29.62 -34.74
C GLU A 5 -49.58 30.18 -33.39
N THR A 6 -48.93 29.36 -32.57
CA THR A 6 -48.05 29.86 -31.51
C THR A 6 -46.83 28.94 -31.39
N LEU A 7 -45.68 29.52 -31.73
CA LEU A 7 -44.32 29.01 -31.51
C LEU A 7 -43.95 29.02 -30.01
N PRO A 8 -42.97 28.20 -29.57
CA PRO A 8 -42.49 28.15 -28.19
C PRO A 8 -41.35 29.16 -27.90
N PRO A 9 -41.15 29.60 -26.64
CA PRO A 9 -40.02 30.45 -26.29
C PRO A 9 -38.77 29.64 -25.90
N ARG A 10 -37.63 30.12 -26.40
CA ARG A 10 -36.26 29.84 -25.97
C ARG A 10 -36.02 30.33 -24.53
N THR A 11 -35.40 29.50 -23.69
CA THR A 11 -34.64 29.91 -22.49
C THR A 11 -33.29 29.18 -22.51
N ARG A 12 -32.24 29.89 -22.94
CA ARG A 12 -31.14 30.45 -22.13
C ARG A 12 -30.28 29.39 -21.41
N ARG A 13 -29.10 29.15 -22.00
CA ARG A 13 -27.90 28.59 -21.35
C ARG A 13 -27.34 29.58 -20.32
N PRO A 14 -26.93 29.13 -19.13
CA PRO A 14 -25.84 29.72 -18.36
C PRO A 14 -24.61 28.78 -18.45
N GLY A 15 -23.36 29.21 -18.51
CA GLY A 15 -22.72 30.50 -18.43
C GLY A 15 -21.22 30.18 -18.42
N GLU A 16 -20.48 30.68 -19.41
CA GLU A 16 -19.02 30.70 -19.39
C GLU A 16 -18.58 31.69 -18.31
N LEU A 17 -17.90 31.18 -17.29
CA LEU A 17 -17.21 32.00 -16.30
C LEU A 17 -15.73 32.00 -16.64
N VAL A 18 -15.35 33.04 -17.36
CA VAL A 18 -13.98 33.54 -17.47
C VAL A 18 -13.50 33.85 -16.06
N ARG A 19 -12.49 33.12 -15.59
CA ARG A 19 -11.67 33.50 -14.43
C ARG A 19 -10.22 33.61 -14.88
N THR A 20 -9.84 34.86 -15.11
CA THR A 20 -8.47 35.34 -15.04
C THR A 20 -8.01 35.29 -13.58
N SER A 21 -7.01 34.48 -13.25
CA SER A 21 -6.23 34.64 -12.02
C SER A 21 -4.77 34.27 -12.27
N SER A 22 -3.99 35.33 -12.41
CA SER A 22 -2.56 35.47 -12.07
C SER A 22 -1.75 34.20 -11.85
N VAL A 23 -0.91 33.97 -12.85
CA VAL A 23 0.37 33.26 -12.78
C VAL A 23 1.22 33.89 -11.66
N LEU A 24 1.53 33.09 -10.64
CA LEU A 24 2.74 33.26 -9.84
C LEU A 24 3.57 32.00 -10.09
N ASP A 25 4.42 32.11 -11.12
CA ASP A 25 5.49 31.17 -11.36
C ASP A 25 6.45 31.22 -10.16
N HIS A 26 6.53 30.11 -9.43
CA HIS A 26 7.72 29.78 -8.65
C HIS A 26 8.36 28.59 -9.35
N ASP A 27 9.11 28.93 -10.41
CA ASP A 27 10.11 28.08 -11.03
C ASP A 27 11.18 27.73 -9.98
N ALA A 28 10.94 26.67 -9.22
CA ALA A 28 12.01 25.94 -8.57
C ALA A 28 12.77 25.19 -9.68
N THR A 29 13.73 25.90 -10.28
CA THR A 29 14.69 25.35 -11.24
C THR A 29 15.45 24.22 -10.55
N PHE A 30 14.99 22.97 -10.72
CA PHE A 30 15.78 21.79 -10.40
C PHE A 30 16.97 21.77 -11.35
N GLN A 31 18.10 22.31 -10.90
CA GLN A 31 19.36 22.10 -11.59
C GLN A 31 19.66 20.60 -11.56
N PRO A 32 19.89 19.96 -12.72
CA PRO A 32 20.40 18.61 -12.74
C PRO A 32 21.78 18.65 -12.09
N SER A 33 21.91 17.97 -10.95
CA SER A 33 23.19 17.71 -10.30
C SER A 33 24.11 17.11 -11.35
N LYS A 34 25.07 17.92 -11.80
CA LYS A 34 26.16 17.51 -12.68
C LYS A 34 26.93 16.43 -11.91
N ARG A 35 26.62 15.16 -12.19
CA ARG A 35 27.54 14.07 -11.86
C ARG A 35 28.92 14.47 -12.41
N PRO A 36 29.98 14.38 -11.60
CA PRO A 36 31.33 14.47 -12.14
C PRO A 36 31.43 13.37 -13.19
N ARG A 37 31.55 13.75 -14.47
CA ARG A 37 32.12 12.86 -15.47
C ARG A 37 33.51 12.53 -14.94
N LEU A 38 33.68 11.32 -14.42
CA LEU A 38 34.99 10.70 -14.37
C LEU A 38 35.47 10.71 -15.80
N SER A 39 36.42 11.62 -16.07
CA SER A 39 37.21 11.62 -17.28
C SER A 39 37.78 10.22 -17.38
N ALA A 40 37.29 9.46 -18.36
CA ALA A 40 38.02 8.33 -18.87
C ALA A 40 39.44 8.83 -19.13
N GLY A 41 40.41 8.09 -18.59
CA GLY A 41 41.79 8.50 -18.56
C GLY A 41 42.25 8.92 -19.95
N ASP A 42 42.90 10.07 -20.01
CA ASP A 42 43.88 10.35 -21.04
C ASP A 42 44.87 9.18 -20.99
N ALA A 43 44.70 8.26 -21.95
CA ALA A 43 45.73 7.33 -22.31
C ALA A 43 46.88 8.21 -22.81
N LEU A 44 47.85 8.46 -21.92
CA LEU A 44 49.17 8.90 -22.30
C LEU A 44 49.66 7.91 -23.36
N GLU A 45 49.63 8.36 -24.61
CA GLU A 45 50.44 7.79 -25.69
C GLU A 45 51.90 7.92 -25.23
N VAL A 46 52.36 6.92 -24.49
CA VAL A 46 53.78 6.74 -24.20
C VAL A 46 54.40 6.35 -25.53
N GLU A 47 55.01 7.34 -26.19
CA GLU A 47 55.91 7.11 -27.30
C GLU A 47 56.92 6.03 -26.89
N ASN A 48 56.99 4.99 -27.72
CA ASN A 48 57.94 3.89 -27.58
C ASN A 48 59.37 4.40 -27.81
N GLU A 49 60.00 4.98 -26.79
CA GLU A 49 61.46 5.10 -26.78
C GLU A 49 62.09 3.71 -26.64
N PRO A 50 63.21 3.44 -27.35
CA PRO A 50 63.92 2.16 -27.25
C PRO A 50 64.41 1.91 -25.82
N PRO A 51 64.60 0.64 -25.41
CA PRO A 51 64.95 0.30 -24.04
C PRO A 51 66.26 0.99 -23.64
N THR A 52 66.15 2.00 -22.79
CA THR A 52 67.29 2.55 -22.05
C THR A 52 67.95 1.38 -21.33
N SER A 53 69.26 1.23 -21.52
CA SER A 53 70.06 0.20 -20.85
C SER A 53 69.65 0.11 -19.37
N SER A 54 69.44 -1.09 -18.84
CA SER A 54 69.00 -1.31 -17.44
C SER A 54 69.84 -0.52 -16.43
N VAL A 55 71.10 -0.25 -16.75
CA VAL A 55 72.02 0.61 -15.98
C VAL A 55 71.57 2.07 -15.93
N SER A 56 71.16 2.65 -17.07
CA SER A 56 70.67 4.04 -17.15
C SER A 56 69.33 4.24 -16.44
N LEU A 57 68.50 3.20 -16.37
CA LEU A 57 67.25 3.23 -15.60
C LEU A 57 67.52 3.26 -14.10
N ILE A 58 68.50 2.48 -13.65
CA ILE A 58 68.94 2.43 -12.25
C ILE A 58 69.58 3.75 -11.83
N GLU A 59 70.43 4.35 -12.68
CA GLU A 59 71.03 5.67 -12.41
C GLU A 59 69.96 6.77 -12.26
N ARG A 60 68.91 6.74 -13.10
CA ARG A 60 67.78 7.67 -13.02
C ARG A 60 66.93 7.48 -11.77
N LEU A 61 66.64 6.21 -11.41
CA LEU A 61 65.94 5.87 -10.18
C LEU A 61 66.76 6.26 -8.94
N MET A 62 68.08 6.10 -8.98
CA MET A 62 68.97 6.51 -7.90
C MET A 62 68.95 8.03 -7.69
N GLU A 63 68.84 8.85 -8.75
CA GLU A 63 68.63 10.29 -8.62
C GLU A 63 67.30 10.65 -7.96
N GLU A 64 66.20 9.95 -8.27
CA GLU A 64 64.90 10.19 -7.64
C GLU A 64 64.86 9.73 -6.18
N VAL A 65 65.41 8.56 -5.88
CA VAL A 65 65.56 8.01 -4.53
C VAL A 65 66.46 8.90 -3.67
N SER A 66 67.30 9.74 -4.29
CA SER A 66 68.21 10.61 -3.57
C SER A 66 67.55 11.68 -2.70
N TYR A 67 66.30 12.01 -3.00
CA TYR A 67 65.51 13.00 -2.28
C TYR A 67 64.59 12.37 -1.22
N CYS A 68 64.57 11.04 -1.09
CA CYS A 68 63.71 10.34 -0.15
C CYS A 68 64.35 10.23 1.25
N THR A 69 63.51 10.40 2.27
CA THR A 69 63.88 10.26 3.69
C THR A 69 64.05 8.81 4.15
N TRP A 70 63.84 7.83 3.27
CA TRP A 70 63.80 6.38 3.55
C TRP A 70 65.13 5.65 3.28
N ARG A 71 66.23 6.38 3.23
CA ARG A 71 67.57 5.82 3.02
C ARG A 71 68.00 4.96 4.21
N LEU A 72 68.60 3.83 3.91
CA LEU A 72 69.23 2.99 4.92
C LEU A 72 70.41 3.75 5.53
N SER A 73 70.65 3.56 6.83
CA SER A 73 71.74 4.28 7.47
C SER A 73 73.07 3.88 6.85
N ARG A 74 73.82 4.88 6.37
CA ARG A 74 75.16 4.67 5.78
C ARG A 74 76.18 4.18 6.81
N GLU A 75 75.92 4.44 8.09
CA GLU A 75 76.76 4.00 9.21
C GLU A 75 76.50 2.54 9.61
N GLN A 76 75.40 1.94 9.14
CA GLN A 76 75.11 0.53 9.40
C GLN A 76 75.94 -0.39 8.50
N PRO A 77 76.43 -1.52 9.04
CA PRO A 77 77.10 -2.55 8.26
C PRO A 77 76.12 -3.17 7.25
N MET A 78 76.63 -3.53 6.06
CA MET A 78 75.81 -4.03 4.94
C MET A 78 74.99 -5.26 5.31
N ASP A 79 75.55 -6.16 6.12
CA ASP A 79 74.92 -7.41 6.56
C ASP A 79 73.62 -7.14 7.34
N VAL A 80 73.60 -6.07 8.13
CA VAL A 80 72.41 -5.66 8.91
C VAL A 80 71.36 -5.06 8.00
N ASN A 81 71.77 -4.24 7.04
CA ASN A 81 70.87 -3.64 6.05
C ASN A 81 70.27 -4.71 5.12
N GLU A 82 71.06 -5.71 4.72
CA GLU A 82 70.60 -6.84 3.91
C GLU A 82 69.58 -7.68 4.68
N LYS A 83 69.89 -8.01 5.94
CA LYS A 83 68.96 -8.76 6.79
C LYS A 83 67.63 -8.02 6.94
N TYR A 84 67.67 -6.72 7.18
CA TYR A 84 66.47 -5.88 7.26
C TYR A 84 65.66 -5.91 5.95
N LEU A 85 66.31 -5.71 4.80
CA LEU A 85 65.63 -5.76 3.50
C LEU A 85 65.00 -7.14 3.24
N ASN A 86 65.69 -8.22 3.57
CA ASN A 86 65.17 -9.58 3.43
C ASN A 86 64.00 -9.86 4.40
N GLU A 87 64.01 -9.32 5.62
CA GLU A 87 62.86 -9.40 6.54
C GLU A 87 61.64 -8.62 6.01
N GLN A 88 61.85 -7.46 5.38
CA GLN A 88 60.79 -6.68 4.74
C GLN A 88 60.26 -7.37 3.47
N LEU A 89 61.13 -7.97 2.65
CA LEU A 89 60.75 -8.79 1.49
C LEU A 89 59.92 -10.01 1.91
N ALA A 90 60.30 -10.68 3.01
CA ALA A 90 59.54 -11.80 3.56
C ALA A 90 58.13 -11.36 3.96
N SER A 91 58.04 -10.22 4.65
CA SER A 91 56.78 -9.64 5.08
C SER A 91 55.90 -9.27 3.88
N ALA A 92 56.46 -8.67 2.82
CA ALA A 92 55.74 -8.31 1.61
C ALA A 92 55.28 -9.53 0.79
N ALA A 93 56.06 -10.61 0.76
CA ALA A 93 55.72 -11.86 0.07
C ALA A 93 54.51 -12.58 0.71
N ILE A 94 54.33 -12.48 2.03
CA ILE A 94 53.23 -13.13 2.75
C ILE A 94 51.86 -12.53 2.41
N VAL A 95 51.81 -11.24 2.06
CA VAL A 95 50.55 -10.52 1.76
C VAL A 95 50.03 -10.81 0.34
N GLY A 96 50.82 -11.47 -0.51
CA GLY A 96 50.55 -11.65 -1.95
C GLY A 96 49.38 -12.55 -2.35
N GLY A 97 48.70 -13.24 -1.43
CA GLY A 97 47.48 -13.96 -1.78
C GLY A 97 46.98 -14.94 -0.71
N GLU A 98 45.71 -14.78 -0.31
CA GLU A 98 45.01 -15.68 0.63
C GLU A 98 44.95 -17.15 0.16
N LYS A 99 45.20 -17.41 -1.13
CA LYS A 99 45.12 -18.75 -1.74
C LYS A 99 46.47 -19.40 -2.05
N GLN A 100 47.58 -18.70 -1.82
CA GLN A 100 48.90 -19.21 -2.17
C GLN A 100 49.39 -20.20 -1.11
N THR A 101 49.80 -21.39 -1.54
CA THR A 101 50.27 -22.42 -0.61
C THR A 101 51.57 -21.96 0.07
N GLN A 102 51.79 -22.41 1.31
CA GLN A 102 52.98 -22.00 2.07
C GLN A 102 54.30 -22.30 1.35
N ARG A 103 54.36 -23.41 0.58
CA ARG A 103 55.50 -23.75 -0.28
C ARG A 103 55.73 -22.76 -1.42
N GLU A 104 54.68 -22.25 -2.04
CA GLU A 104 54.80 -21.25 -3.10
C GLU A 104 55.31 -19.93 -2.54
N ARG A 105 54.87 -19.56 -1.33
CA ARG A 105 55.38 -18.36 -0.63
C ARG A 105 56.86 -18.47 -0.30
N GLU A 106 57.27 -19.62 0.23
CA GLU A 106 58.68 -19.92 0.52
C GLU A 106 59.53 -19.89 -0.75
N MET A 107 59.06 -20.47 -1.88
CA MET A 107 59.79 -20.38 -3.15
C MET A 107 59.86 -18.95 -3.70
N THR A 108 58.78 -18.17 -3.61
CA THR A 108 58.81 -16.77 -4.07
C THR A 108 59.74 -15.91 -3.22
N PHE A 109 59.80 -16.16 -1.92
CA PHE A 109 60.72 -15.46 -1.03
C PHE A 109 62.16 -15.81 -1.38
N GLU A 110 62.47 -17.10 -1.55
CA GLU A 110 63.84 -17.53 -1.82
C GLU A 110 64.35 -17.11 -3.20
N ASN A 111 63.44 -16.94 -4.17
CA ASN A 111 63.76 -16.35 -5.47
C ASN A 111 63.92 -14.82 -5.43
N ALA A 112 63.37 -14.14 -4.42
CA ALA A 112 63.42 -12.69 -4.25
C ALA A 112 64.46 -12.22 -3.22
N ARG A 113 65.08 -13.16 -2.51
CA ARG A 113 66.09 -12.89 -1.49
C ARG A 113 67.29 -12.19 -2.10
N VAL A 114 67.76 -11.12 -1.46
CA VAL A 114 68.90 -10.35 -1.94
C VAL A 114 70.13 -10.68 -1.12
N GLU A 115 71.22 -11.03 -1.80
CA GLU A 115 72.49 -11.45 -1.20
C GLU A 115 73.62 -10.44 -1.48
N PHE A 116 73.48 -9.23 -0.94
CA PHE A 116 74.47 -8.16 -1.14
C PHE A 116 75.83 -8.49 -0.49
N SER A 117 75.84 -9.22 0.63
CA SER A 117 77.03 -9.62 1.39
C SER A 117 77.88 -10.62 0.61
N THR A 118 77.25 -11.56 -0.11
CA THR A 118 77.94 -12.52 -0.98
C THR A 118 78.58 -11.81 -2.17
N LEU A 119 77.88 -10.84 -2.77
CA LEU A 119 78.45 -10.01 -3.83
C LEU A 119 79.60 -9.15 -3.31
N TRP A 120 79.44 -8.53 -2.13
CA TRP A 120 80.44 -7.65 -1.53
C TRP A 120 81.74 -8.38 -1.23
N THR A 121 81.67 -9.59 -0.66
CA THR A 121 82.85 -10.43 -0.39
C THR A 121 83.60 -10.84 -1.66
N LEU A 122 82.88 -11.08 -2.77
CA LEU A 122 83.49 -11.34 -4.08
C LEU A 122 84.22 -10.12 -4.64
N PHE A 123 83.72 -8.90 -4.42
CA PHE A 123 84.38 -7.67 -4.86
C PHE A 123 85.60 -7.30 -4.02
N GLN A 124 85.59 -7.59 -2.70
CA GLN A 124 86.76 -7.36 -1.84
C GLN A 124 87.98 -8.21 -2.22
N ALA A 125 87.79 -9.35 -2.90
CA ALA A 125 88.88 -10.18 -3.37
C ALA A 125 89.72 -9.52 -4.49
N GLY A 126 89.23 -8.43 -5.11
CA GLY A 126 89.98 -7.59 -6.05
C GLY A 126 90.70 -6.44 -5.34
N ASN A 127 92.03 -6.50 -5.23
CA ASN A 127 92.93 -5.63 -4.44
C ASN A 127 92.96 -4.10 -4.75
N ASP A 128 91.97 -3.52 -5.44
CA ASP A 128 91.95 -2.08 -5.78
C ASP A 128 91.04 -1.28 -4.82
N ALA A 129 91.62 -0.64 -3.81
CA ALA A 129 90.88 0.16 -2.81
C ALA A 129 89.98 1.27 -3.42
N SER A 130 90.40 1.90 -4.52
CA SER A 130 89.60 2.91 -5.23
C SER A 130 88.34 2.33 -5.90
N LYS A 131 88.40 1.06 -6.35
CA LYS A 131 87.25 0.39 -6.94
C LYS A 131 86.29 -0.09 -5.85
N GLN A 132 86.84 -0.50 -4.71
CA GLN A 132 86.07 -0.95 -3.55
C GLN A 132 85.09 0.12 -3.02
N GLU A 133 85.54 1.37 -2.85
CA GLU A 133 84.68 2.47 -2.39
C GLU A 133 83.55 2.78 -3.39
N LYS A 134 83.85 2.77 -4.69
CA LYS A 134 82.83 2.96 -5.74
C LYS A 134 81.81 1.83 -5.76
N THR A 135 82.26 0.58 -5.60
CA THR A 135 81.36 -0.58 -5.53
C THR A 135 80.51 -0.56 -4.26
N GLU A 136 81.04 -0.10 -3.11
CA GLU A 136 80.27 0.02 -1.88
C GLU A 136 79.14 1.04 -2.04
N LYS A 137 79.47 2.20 -2.60
CA LYS A 137 78.49 3.25 -2.88
C LYS A 137 77.38 2.71 -3.78
N LEU A 138 77.73 2.03 -4.86
CA LEU A 138 76.76 1.46 -5.81
C LEU A 138 75.88 0.38 -5.16
N MET A 139 76.45 -0.46 -4.29
CA MET A 139 75.67 -1.43 -3.51
C MET A 139 74.70 -0.76 -2.53
N ARG A 140 75.16 0.27 -1.80
CA ARG A 140 74.29 1.03 -0.88
C ARG A 140 73.16 1.74 -1.63
N ASP A 141 73.48 2.33 -2.78
CA ASP A 141 72.47 2.97 -3.63
C ASP A 141 71.46 1.94 -4.17
N ALA A 142 71.91 0.73 -4.54
CA ALA A 142 71.02 -0.36 -4.93
C ALA A 142 70.12 -0.84 -3.76
N MET A 143 70.65 -0.90 -2.54
CA MET A 143 69.87 -1.23 -1.33
C MET A 143 68.81 -0.15 -1.03
N ASP A 144 69.14 1.13 -1.22
CA ASP A 144 68.19 2.24 -1.08
C ASP A 144 67.06 2.15 -2.12
N VAL A 145 67.38 1.76 -3.37
CA VAL A 145 66.36 1.50 -4.40
C VAL A 145 65.45 0.33 -4.01
N VAL A 146 66.01 -0.78 -3.51
CA VAL A 146 65.20 -1.93 -3.03
C VAL A 146 64.31 -1.52 -1.85
N SER A 147 64.84 -0.75 -0.89
CA SER A 147 64.07 -0.19 0.23
C SER A 147 62.89 0.66 -0.26
N TRP A 148 63.14 1.55 -1.21
CA TRP A 148 62.10 2.41 -1.78
C TRP A 148 61.01 1.61 -2.53
N LEU A 149 61.41 0.61 -3.33
CA LEU A 149 60.47 -0.28 -4.01
C LEU A 149 59.58 -1.06 -3.03
N LEU A 150 60.13 -1.49 -1.88
CA LEU A 150 59.36 -2.13 -0.82
C LEU A 150 58.32 -1.19 -0.20
N VAL A 151 58.69 0.08 0.03
CA VAL A 151 57.77 1.10 0.53
C VAL A 151 56.64 1.35 -0.48
N LEU A 152 56.95 1.50 -1.77
CA LEU A 152 55.95 1.66 -2.82
C LEU A 152 55.02 0.44 -2.91
N ARG A 153 55.59 -0.77 -2.81
CA ARG A 153 54.81 -2.01 -2.80
C ARG A 153 53.85 -2.03 -1.60
N GLN A 154 54.32 -1.64 -0.41
CA GLN A 154 53.49 -1.59 0.78
C GLN A 154 52.34 -0.58 0.64
N GLN A 155 52.62 0.62 0.14
CA GLN A 155 51.59 1.63 -0.13
C GLN A 155 50.55 1.15 -1.14
N GLU A 156 51.01 0.50 -2.22
CA GLU A 156 50.13 -0.09 -3.22
C GLU A 156 49.27 -1.20 -2.63
N MET A 157 49.81 -2.05 -1.74
CA MET A 157 49.03 -3.07 -1.02
C MET A 157 47.98 -2.44 -0.12
N THR A 158 48.30 -1.39 0.64
CA THR A 158 47.32 -0.65 1.44
C THR A 158 46.21 -0.05 0.56
N ARG A 159 46.57 0.52 -0.59
CA ARG A 159 45.61 1.05 -1.57
C ARG A 159 44.70 -0.07 -2.10
N GLN A 160 45.26 -1.22 -2.46
CA GLN A 160 44.50 -2.38 -2.93
C GLN A 160 43.53 -2.88 -1.86
N HIS A 161 43.96 -3.03 -0.60
CA HIS A 161 43.06 -3.39 0.50
C HIS A 161 41.92 -2.37 0.68
N ALA A 162 42.22 -1.07 0.66
CA ALA A 162 41.19 -0.03 0.74
C ALA A 162 40.18 -0.11 -0.42
N THR A 163 40.64 -0.37 -1.65
CA THR A 163 39.74 -0.57 -2.80
C THR A 163 38.90 -1.85 -2.67
N MET A 164 39.47 -2.94 -2.14
CA MET A 164 38.76 -4.19 -1.91
C MET A 164 37.68 -4.03 -0.83
N ASP A 165 37.96 -3.30 0.24
CA ASP A 165 36.98 -3.02 1.29
C ASP A 165 35.86 -2.10 0.78
N ALA A 166 36.20 -1.09 -0.04
CA ALA A 166 35.19 -0.27 -0.71
C ALA A 166 34.29 -1.09 -1.65
N LEU A 167 34.87 -2.04 -2.41
CA LEU A 167 34.11 -2.97 -3.25
C LEU A 167 33.16 -3.84 -2.40
N ARG A 168 33.63 -4.41 -1.29
CA ARG A 168 32.78 -5.20 -0.37
C ARG A 168 31.61 -4.40 0.19
N VAL A 169 31.83 -3.13 0.53
CA VAL A 169 30.75 -2.25 0.99
C VAL A 169 29.74 -1.99 -0.13
N MET A 170 30.21 -1.75 -1.36
CA MET A 170 29.33 -1.57 -2.51
C MET A 170 28.55 -2.86 -2.85
N GLU A 171 29.16 -4.04 -2.80
CA GLU A 171 28.51 -5.34 -2.99
C GLU A 171 27.37 -5.55 -1.99
N LYS A 172 27.63 -5.33 -0.69
CA LYS A 172 26.58 -5.38 0.34
C LYS A 172 25.48 -4.34 0.09
N GLY A 173 25.83 -3.17 -0.44
CA GLY A 173 24.87 -2.15 -0.86
C GLY A 173 23.95 -2.62 -1.99
N VAL A 174 24.52 -3.27 -3.00
CA VAL A 174 23.79 -3.87 -4.13
C VAL A 174 22.87 -4.98 -3.64
N GLU A 175 23.34 -5.89 -2.78
CA GLU A 175 22.52 -6.95 -2.19
C GLU A 175 21.31 -6.41 -1.43
N ARG A 176 21.52 -5.39 -0.58
CA ARG A 176 20.41 -4.72 0.14
C ARG A 176 19.39 -4.11 -0.82
N LYS A 177 19.86 -3.46 -1.89
CA LYS A 177 18.97 -2.86 -2.91
C LYS A 177 18.24 -3.93 -3.70
N GLN A 178 18.87 -5.06 -4.00
CA GLN A 178 18.24 -6.19 -4.65
C GLN A 178 17.10 -6.77 -3.79
N ASN A 179 17.33 -6.97 -2.48
CA ASN A 179 16.30 -7.42 -1.55
C ASN A 179 15.14 -6.42 -1.45
N GLN A 180 15.44 -5.11 -1.44
CA GLN A 180 14.42 -4.06 -1.46
C GLN A 180 13.56 -4.11 -2.74
N ILE A 181 14.18 -4.35 -3.90
CA ILE A 181 13.47 -4.50 -5.18
C ILE A 181 12.56 -5.73 -5.16
N GLN A 182 13.03 -6.86 -4.63
CA GLN A 182 12.21 -8.08 -4.49
C GLN A 182 11.00 -7.85 -3.59
N GLN A 183 11.19 -7.21 -2.43
CA GLN A 183 10.09 -6.86 -1.53
C GLN A 183 9.06 -5.92 -2.20
N LEU A 184 9.53 -4.91 -2.94
CA LEU A 184 8.64 -4.01 -3.68
C LEU A 184 7.89 -4.74 -4.79
N HIS A 185 8.51 -5.73 -5.45
CA HIS A 185 7.87 -6.55 -6.46
C HIS A 185 6.73 -7.39 -5.86
N GLU A 186 6.97 -8.05 -4.72
CA GLU A 186 5.93 -8.81 -3.99
C GLU A 186 4.76 -7.91 -3.58
N ASN A 187 5.05 -6.71 -3.03
CA ASN A 187 4.02 -5.74 -2.66
C ASN A 187 3.17 -5.30 -3.87
N VAL A 188 3.79 -5.09 -5.04
CA VAL A 188 3.07 -4.75 -6.27
C VAL A 188 2.14 -5.89 -6.70
N GLU A 189 2.58 -7.14 -6.62
CA GLU A 189 1.74 -8.30 -6.95
C GLU A 189 0.57 -8.46 -5.96
N ILE A 190 0.78 -8.24 -4.66
CA ILE A 190 -0.29 -8.22 -3.66
C ILE A 190 -1.31 -7.12 -3.99
N LEU A 191 -0.86 -5.90 -4.31
CA LEU A 191 -1.74 -4.79 -4.66
C LEU A 191 -2.54 -5.07 -5.96
N LYS A 192 -1.91 -5.70 -6.96
CA LYS A 192 -2.62 -6.14 -8.19
C LYS A 192 -3.73 -7.14 -7.87
N GLN A 193 -3.46 -8.13 -7.00
CA GLN A 193 -4.47 -9.11 -6.58
C GLN A 193 -5.62 -8.44 -5.82
N GLN A 194 -5.32 -7.51 -4.92
CA GLN A 194 -6.35 -6.74 -4.19
C GLN A 194 -7.22 -5.90 -5.13
N MET A 195 -6.61 -5.24 -6.12
CA MET A 195 -7.33 -4.48 -7.15
C MET A 195 -8.27 -5.39 -7.95
N ALA A 196 -7.79 -6.54 -8.42
CA ALA A 196 -8.62 -7.50 -9.15
C ALA A 196 -9.80 -8.03 -8.29
N GLN A 197 -9.58 -8.26 -7.00
CA GLN A 197 -10.66 -8.64 -6.07
C GLN A 197 -11.70 -7.52 -5.91
N GLN A 198 -11.28 -6.27 -5.78
CA GLN A 198 -12.19 -5.12 -5.70
C GLN A 198 -13.00 -4.95 -6.99
N GLU A 199 -12.37 -5.07 -8.16
CA GLU A 199 -13.05 -5.02 -9.46
C GLU A 199 -14.12 -6.11 -9.57
N ASN A 200 -13.82 -7.34 -9.16
CA ASN A 200 -14.78 -8.43 -9.12
C ASN A 200 -15.96 -8.14 -8.18
N MET A 201 -15.70 -7.54 -7.01
CA MET A 201 -16.76 -7.12 -6.10
C MET A 201 -17.64 -6.01 -6.70
N PHE A 202 -17.05 -5.02 -7.36
CA PHE A 202 -17.80 -3.95 -8.04
C PHE A 202 -18.64 -4.52 -9.17
N HIS A 203 -18.09 -5.41 -9.98
CA HIS A 203 -18.82 -6.06 -11.06
C HIS A 203 -19.99 -6.90 -10.52
N GLY A 204 -19.79 -7.62 -9.42
CA GLY A 204 -20.86 -8.34 -8.73
C GLY A 204 -21.99 -7.42 -8.23
N ARG A 205 -21.63 -6.27 -7.64
CA ARG A 205 -22.61 -5.25 -7.20
C ARG A 205 -23.36 -4.62 -8.38
N GLU A 206 -22.66 -4.31 -9.46
CA GLU A 206 -23.25 -3.77 -10.69
C GLU A 206 -24.27 -4.74 -11.28
N GLN A 207 -23.93 -6.04 -11.38
CA GLN A 207 -24.85 -7.07 -11.84
C GLN A 207 -26.09 -7.20 -10.92
N ALA A 208 -25.91 -7.08 -9.60
CA ALA A 208 -27.02 -7.10 -8.65
C ALA A 208 -27.97 -5.91 -8.85
N LEU A 209 -27.44 -4.70 -9.00
CA LEU A 209 -28.23 -3.49 -9.27
C LEU A 209 -28.96 -3.55 -10.61
N VAL A 210 -28.35 -4.13 -11.64
CA VAL A 210 -29.01 -4.35 -12.94
C VAL A 210 -30.19 -5.32 -12.80
N LYS A 211 -30.05 -6.39 -12.00
CA LYS A 211 -31.15 -7.32 -11.71
C LYS A 211 -32.27 -6.63 -10.95
N GLU A 212 -31.95 -5.88 -9.90
CA GLU A 212 -32.92 -5.12 -9.11
C GLU A 212 -33.69 -4.11 -9.98
N ARG A 213 -32.99 -3.35 -10.83
CA ARG A 213 -33.61 -2.42 -11.77
C ARG A 213 -34.61 -3.12 -12.70
N LYS A 214 -34.29 -4.33 -13.19
CA LYS A 214 -35.21 -5.12 -14.03
C LYS A 214 -36.46 -5.57 -13.26
N VAL A 215 -36.29 -6.00 -12.00
CA VAL A 215 -37.41 -6.36 -11.12
C VAL A 215 -38.32 -5.16 -10.89
N LEU A 216 -37.75 -4.03 -10.46
CA LEU A 216 -38.50 -2.78 -10.23
C LEU A 216 -39.20 -2.27 -11.50
N GLN A 217 -38.58 -2.43 -12.67
CA GLN A 217 -39.21 -2.07 -13.94
C GLN A 217 -40.41 -2.97 -14.27
N ASN A 218 -40.35 -4.27 -13.93
CA ASN A 218 -41.48 -5.17 -14.09
C ASN A 218 -42.60 -4.84 -13.12
N ASP A 219 -42.29 -4.57 -11.85
CA ASP A 219 -43.26 -4.18 -10.84
C ASP A 219 -43.96 -2.87 -11.21
N LYS A 220 -43.21 -1.89 -11.72
CA LYS A 220 -43.77 -0.65 -12.28
C LYS A 220 -44.80 -0.94 -13.37
N LYS A 221 -44.49 -1.80 -14.35
CA LYS A 221 -45.44 -2.17 -15.42
C LYS A 221 -46.68 -2.88 -14.87
N GLN A 222 -46.52 -3.76 -13.88
CA GLN A 222 -47.65 -4.43 -13.24
C GLN A 222 -48.57 -3.44 -12.50
N LEU A 223 -47.99 -2.49 -11.79
CA LEU A 223 -48.73 -1.42 -11.11
C LEU A 223 -49.45 -0.51 -12.10
N GLU A 224 -48.83 -0.15 -13.22
CA GLU A 224 -49.49 0.61 -14.30
C GLU A 224 -50.72 -0.13 -14.84
N VAL A 225 -50.62 -1.45 -15.06
CA VAL A 225 -51.76 -2.29 -15.48
C VAL A 225 -52.86 -2.33 -14.42
N LEU A 226 -52.51 -2.43 -13.13
CA LEU A 226 -53.49 -2.42 -12.03
C LEU A 226 -54.19 -1.07 -11.89
N CYS A 227 -53.46 0.04 -12.01
CA CYS A 227 -54.02 1.39 -12.02
C CYS A 227 -55.04 1.56 -13.16
N ALA A 228 -54.71 1.11 -14.37
CA ALA A 228 -55.65 1.15 -15.50
C ALA A 228 -56.91 0.31 -15.24
N LYS A 229 -56.78 -0.88 -14.63
CA LYS A 229 -57.93 -1.73 -14.24
C LYS A 229 -58.81 -1.04 -13.20
N LEU A 230 -58.22 -0.46 -12.16
CA LEU A 230 -58.95 0.25 -11.11
C LEU A 230 -59.69 1.47 -11.66
N GLN A 231 -59.05 2.24 -12.54
CA GLN A 231 -59.68 3.37 -13.23
C GLN A 231 -60.88 2.94 -14.09
N GLY A 232 -60.78 1.77 -14.74
CA GLY A 232 -61.89 1.15 -15.47
C GLY A 232 -63.05 0.77 -14.54
N GLN A 233 -62.76 0.16 -13.39
CA GLN A 233 -63.76 -0.18 -12.37
C GLN A 233 -64.42 1.07 -11.78
N GLU A 234 -63.64 2.09 -11.43
CA GLU A 234 -64.16 3.37 -10.91
C GLU A 234 -65.12 4.02 -11.90
N SER A 235 -64.76 4.04 -13.18
CA SER A 235 -65.60 4.57 -14.26
C SER A 235 -66.90 3.77 -14.40
N ALA A 236 -66.84 2.44 -14.27
CA ALA A 236 -68.02 1.57 -14.29
C ALA A 236 -68.93 1.82 -13.09
N TYR A 237 -68.39 1.94 -11.88
CA TYR A 237 -69.17 2.26 -10.66
C TYR A 237 -69.81 3.64 -10.74
N LYS A 238 -69.08 4.66 -11.22
CA LYS A 238 -69.65 6.00 -11.46
C LYS A 238 -70.82 5.94 -12.45
N ALA A 239 -70.72 5.13 -13.51
CA ALA A 239 -71.82 4.95 -14.46
C ALA A 239 -73.01 4.22 -13.83
N GLN A 240 -72.78 3.18 -13.03
CA GLN A 240 -73.83 2.48 -12.29
C GLN A 240 -74.56 3.40 -11.30
N LEU A 241 -73.80 4.21 -10.56
CA LEU A 241 -74.36 5.17 -9.60
C LEU A 241 -75.30 6.16 -10.31
N ARG A 242 -74.86 6.75 -11.43
CA ARG A 242 -75.72 7.64 -12.25
C ARG A 242 -76.99 6.96 -12.76
N ARG A 243 -76.93 5.67 -13.12
CA ARG A 243 -78.13 4.90 -13.51
C ARG A 243 -79.08 4.72 -12.33
N LYS A 244 -78.56 4.40 -11.15
CA LYS A 244 -79.35 4.26 -9.92
C LYS A 244 -79.96 5.58 -9.45
N ASP A 245 -79.24 6.69 -9.57
CA ASP A 245 -79.79 8.03 -9.28
C ASP A 245 -80.96 8.35 -10.23
N ALA A 246 -80.83 8.04 -11.52
CA ALA A 246 -81.92 8.23 -12.48
C ALA A 246 -83.13 7.31 -12.21
N GLU A 247 -82.91 6.05 -11.83
CA GLU A 247 -83.98 5.13 -11.39
C GLU A 247 -84.68 5.65 -10.14
N TYR A 248 -83.92 6.15 -9.16
CA TYR A 248 -84.46 6.71 -7.93
C TYR A 248 -85.31 7.96 -8.19
N GLU A 249 -84.86 8.88 -9.04
CA GLU A 249 -85.65 10.05 -9.43
C GLU A 249 -86.93 9.66 -10.19
N ARG A 250 -86.89 8.63 -11.06
CA ARG A 250 -88.10 8.09 -11.69
C ARG A 250 -89.07 7.50 -10.68
N LEU A 251 -88.57 6.72 -9.71
CA LEU A 251 -89.39 6.12 -8.66
C LEU A 251 -90.01 7.19 -7.77
N LYS A 252 -89.24 8.19 -7.37
CA LYS A 252 -89.71 9.35 -6.60
C LYS A 252 -90.81 10.11 -7.33
N LYS A 253 -90.63 10.38 -8.63
CA LYS A 253 -91.66 11.00 -9.47
C LYS A 253 -92.92 10.11 -9.56
N SER A 254 -92.76 8.81 -9.82
CA SER A 254 -93.88 7.86 -9.87
C SER A 254 -94.65 7.79 -8.55
N LEU A 255 -93.94 7.82 -7.41
CA LEU A 255 -94.54 7.82 -6.08
C LEU A 255 -95.29 9.14 -5.84
N GLN A 256 -94.70 10.27 -6.21
CA GLN A 256 -95.35 11.57 -6.13
C GLN A 256 -96.63 11.61 -6.99
N ASP A 257 -96.57 11.09 -8.23
CA ASP A 257 -97.73 10.98 -9.12
C ASP A 257 -98.80 10.04 -8.56
N ALA A 258 -98.41 8.95 -7.89
CA ALA A 258 -99.34 8.01 -7.23
C ALA A 258 -99.99 8.64 -5.99
N VAL A 259 -99.22 9.37 -5.17
CA VAL A 259 -99.74 10.13 -4.03
C VAL A 259 -100.71 11.22 -4.51
N GLN A 260 -100.36 11.97 -5.56
CA GLN A 260 -101.24 12.98 -6.15
C GLN A 260 -102.53 12.38 -6.72
N ARG A 261 -102.44 11.24 -7.42
CA ARG A 261 -103.62 10.48 -7.88
C ARG A 261 -104.48 10.01 -6.71
N SER A 262 -103.88 9.41 -5.68
CA SER A 262 -104.59 8.99 -4.46
C SER A 262 -105.30 10.16 -3.75
N ILE A 263 -104.66 11.32 -3.64
CA ILE A 263 -105.29 12.54 -3.08
C ILE A 263 -106.48 12.99 -3.95
N LYS A 264 -106.34 12.92 -5.29
CA LYS A 264 -107.41 13.27 -6.23
C LYS A 264 -108.57 12.26 -6.15
N ASP A 265 -108.28 10.98 -6.06
CA ASP A 265 -109.26 9.89 -5.95
C ASP A 265 -109.97 9.89 -4.57
N GLN A 266 -109.26 10.23 -3.48
CA GLN A 266 -109.85 10.42 -2.15
C GLN A 266 -110.81 11.63 -2.09
N ARG A 267 -110.63 12.64 -2.94
CA ARG A 267 -111.62 13.72 -3.09
C ARG A 267 -112.85 13.30 -3.90
N GLY A 268 -112.82 12.14 -4.56
CA GLY A 268 -113.94 11.56 -5.32
C GLY A 268 -114.73 10.46 -4.62
N MET A 269 -114.26 9.96 -3.47
CA MET A 269 -114.99 8.96 -2.65
C MET A 269 -115.56 9.60 -1.38
N THR A 270 -116.85 9.90 -1.41
CA THR A 270 -117.66 10.02 -0.20
C THR A 270 -117.58 8.71 0.59
N ILE A 271 -116.95 8.80 1.77
CA ILE A 271 -117.25 8.09 3.02
C ILE A 271 -117.47 6.58 2.89
N GLY A 272 -116.44 5.80 3.24
CA GLY A 272 -116.57 4.36 3.42
C GLY A 272 -115.43 3.73 4.20
N LYS A 273 -115.54 3.79 5.54
CA LYS A 273 -114.92 2.91 6.56
C LYS A 273 -113.39 2.99 6.81
N PRO A 274 -112.96 3.39 8.03
CA PRO A 274 -111.61 3.15 8.50
C PRO A 274 -111.45 1.69 8.94
N LEU A 275 -110.86 0.86 8.08
CA LEU A 275 -110.28 -0.41 8.50
C LEU A 275 -108.85 -0.14 8.96
N ASN A 276 -108.67 0.04 10.27
CA ASN A 276 -107.50 -0.41 11.02
C ASN A 276 -107.67 0.02 12.48
N ASP A 277 -108.08 -0.96 13.30
CA ASP A 277 -108.24 -0.84 14.74
C ASP A 277 -106.94 -0.36 15.40
N ALA A 278 -107.09 0.46 16.45
CA ALA A 278 -105.98 1.06 17.19
C ALA A 278 -105.06 0.02 17.88
N ARG A 279 -105.50 -1.24 17.96
CA ARG A 279 -104.78 -2.35 18.58
C ARG A 279 -103.62 -2.86 17.71
N ASP A 280 -103.80 -2.90 16.39
CA ASP A 280 -102.78 -3.39 15.45
C ASP A 280 -101.62 -2.39 15.26
N ARG A 281 -101.91 -1.09 15.38
CA ARG A 281 -100.88 -0.04 15.30
C ARG A 281 -99.93 -0.05 16.51
N LYS A 282 -100.38 -0.51 17.68
CA LYS A 282 -99.52 -0.66 18.87
C LYS A 282 -98.64 -1.90 18.80
N GLN A 283 -99.10 -3.00 18.20
CA GLN A 283 -98.33 -4.24 18.08
C GLN A 283 -97.19 -4.11 17.06
N VAL A 284 -97.42 -3.45 15.93
CA VAL A 284 -96.38 -3.17 14.92
C VAL A 284 -95.35 -2.15 15.41
N ALA A 285 -95.77 -1.16 16.21
CA ALA A 285 -94.85 -0.21 16.84
C ALA A 285 -93.95 -0.87 17.91
N ALA A 286 -94.51 -1.75 18.74
CA ALA A 286 -93.74 -2.51 19.74
C ALA A 286 -92.74 -3.49 19.09
N HIS A 287 -93.13 -4.17 18.02
CA HIS A 287 -92.25 -5.11 17.31
C HIS A 287 -91.12 -4.41 16.53
N ARG A 288 -91.34 -3.17 16.03
CA ARG A 288 -90.28 -2.34 15.43
C ARG A 288 -89.26 -1.86 16.45
N VAL A 289 -89.68 -1.47 17.66
CA VAL A 289 -88.77 -0.98 18.70
C VAL A 289 -87.86 -2.12 19.22
N VAL A 290 -88.39 -3.33 19.39
CA VAL A 290 -87.58 -4.51 19.80
C VAL A 290 -86.59 -4.92 18.70
N GLN A 291 -87.01 -4.95 17.42
CA GLN A 291 -86.09 -5.20 16.30
C GLN A 291 -84.98 -4.15 16.19
N THR A 292 -85.24 -2.88 16.52
CA THR A 292 -84.20 -1.84 16.49
C THR A 292 -83.16 -1.99 17.61
N HIS A 293 -83.53 -2.52 18.77
CA HIS A 293 -82.58 -2.75 19.85
C HIS A 293 -81.70 -3.98 19.58
N GLU A 294 -82.28 -5.08 19.09
CA GLU A 294 -81.53 -6.27 18.69
C GLU A 294 -80.56 -5.94 17.54
N THR A 295 -81.02 -5.25 16.49
CA THR A 295 -80.12 -4.85 15.39
C THR A 295 -79.04 -3.86 15.83
N LEU A 296 -79.30 -3.01 16.84
CA LEU A 296 -78.26 -2.14 17.42
C LEU A 296 -77.23 -2.95 18.21
N MET A 297 -77.65 -3.95 18.99
CA MET A 297 -76.74 -4.84 19.74
C MET A 297 -75.92 -5.72 18.81
N THR A 298 -76.52 -6.29 17.75
CA THR A 298 -75.78 -7.05 16.73
C THR A 298 -74.78 -6.17 16.01
N LYS A 299 -75.14 -4.93 15.65
CA LYS A 299 -74.18 -3.97 15.06
C LYS A 299 -73.03 -3.64 16.01
N ARG A 300 -73.30 -3.42 17.31
CA ARG A 300 -72.24 -3.19 18.30
C ARG A 300 -71.32 -4.40 18.45
N LEU A 301 -71.87 -5.62 18.47
CA LEU A 301 -71.08 -6.85 18.54
C LEU A 301 -70.21 -7.02 17.29
N ILE A 302 -70.76 -6.81 16.09
CA ILE A 302 -70.01 -6.87 14.83
C ILE A 302 -68.88 -5.84 14.84
N ASN A 303 -69.17 -4.58 15.20
CA ASN A 303 -68.14 -3.54 15.26
C ASN A 303 -67.04 -3.86 16.28
N ASN A 304 -67.38 -4.47 17.43
CA ASN A 304 -66.39 -4.87 18.43
C ASN A 304 -65.50 -6.03 17.92
N LEU A 305 -66.10 -6.99 17.22
CA LEU A 305 -65.36 -8.09 16.59
C LEU A 305 -64.47 -7.61 15.44
N GLU A 306 -64.94 -6.66 14.63
CA GLU A 306 -64.14 -6.02 13.58
C GLU A 306 -62.98 -5.23 14.17
N GLN A 307 -63.22 -4.45 15.22
CA GLN A 307 -62.15 -3.74 15.93
C GLN A 307 -61.12 -4.72 16.50
N LYS A 308 -61.56 -5.81 17.13
CA LYS A 308 -60.65 -6.81 17.71
C LYS A 308 -59.89 -7.60 16.65
N ARG A 309 -60.49 -7.84 15.48
CA ARG A 309 -59.80 -8.39 14.31
C ARG A 309 -58.69 -7.45 13.85
N ASP A 310 -58.97 -6.16 13.73
CA ASP A 310 -57.99 -5.18 13.26
C ASP A 310 -56.84 -4.98 14.27
N GLU A 311 -57.14 -5.01 15.56
CA GLU A 311 -56.13 -5.03 16.64
C GLU A 311 -55.22 -6.26 16.51
N LEU A 312 -55.78 -7.46 16.34
CA LEU A 312 -55.01 -8.70 16.17
C LEU A 312 -54.17 -8.71 14.88
N ILE A 313 -54.68 -8.15 13.78
CA ILE A 313 -53.91 -7.99 12.54
C ILE A 313 -52.73 -7.04 12.79
N SER A 314 -52.96 -5.90 13.45
CA SER A 314 -51.89 -4.95 13.78
C SER A 314 -50.84 -5.56 14.72
N GLU A 315 -51.24 -6.36 15.70
CA GLU A 315 -50.31 -7.09 16.57
C GLU A 315 -49.50 -8.15 15.80
N ASN A 316 -50.14 -8.86 14.88
CA ASN A 316 -49.47 -9.84 14.03
C ASN A 316 -48.44 -9.18 13.09
N ASP A 317 -48.78 -8.02 12.50
CA ASP A 317 -47.84 -7.24 11.68
C ASP A 317 -46.64 -6.77 12.52
N LYS A 318 -46.88 -6.30 13.75
CA LYS A 318 -45.80 -5.95 14.70
C LYS A 318 -44.92 -7.16 15.03
N LEU A 319 -45.51 -8.33 15.28
CA LEU A 319 -44.76 -9.56 15.52
C LEU A 319 -43.94 -9.99 14.30
N ALA A 320 -44.49 -9.89 13.10
CA ALA A 320 -43.79 -10.18 11.85
C ALA A 320 -42.57 -9.25 11.66
N THR A 321 -42.74 -7.95 11.88
CA THR A 321 -41.62 -6.98 11.78
C THR A 321 -40.53 -7.21 12.85
N ASN A 322 -40.93 -7.56 14.09
CA ASN A 322 -39.99 -7.94 15.14
C ASN A 322 -39.22 -9.22 14.79
N PHE A 323 -39.91 -10.20 14.21
CA PHE A 323 -39.30 -11.46 13.76
C PHE A 323 -38.30 -11.23 12.63
N GLU A 324 -38.63 -10.42 11.62
CA GLU A 324 -37.67 -10.04 10.57
C GLU A 324 -36.44 -9.34 11.15
N THR A 325 -36.64 -8.47 12.15
CA THR A 325 -35.53 -7.78 12.81
C THR A 325 -34.63 -8.75 13.56
N LEU A 326 -35.21 -9.71 14.29
CA LEU A 326 -34.47 -10.77 14.98
C LEU A 326 -33.71 -11.66 13.97
N GLN A 327 -34.34 -12.01 12.84
CA GLN A 327 -33.69 -12.79 11.79
C GLN A 327 -32.46 -12.05 11.22
N ARG A 328 -32.58 -10.75 10.90
CA ARG A 328 -31.44 -9.94 10.43
C ARG A 328 -30.32 -9.86 11.48
N GLN A 329 -30.68 -9.79 12.77
CA GLN A 329 -29.69 -9.78 13.86
C GLN A 329 -28.94 -11.13 13.94
N VAL A 330 -29.65 -12.25 13.84
CA VAL A 330 -29.04 -13.59 13.82
C VAL A 330 -28.12 -13.75 12.60
N GLU A 331 -28.57 -13.34 11.41
CA GLU A 331 -27.75 -13.36 10.19
C GLU A 331 -26.48 -12.50 10.32
N SER A 332 -26.60 -11.31 10.91
CA SER A 332 -25.46 -10.42 11.19
C SER A 332 -24.46 -11.05 12.16
N ILE A 333 -24.92 -11.62 13.27
CA ILE A 333 -24.06 -12.29 14.26
C ILE A 333 -23.36 -13.50 13.63
N SER A 334 -24.08 -14.33 12.87
CA SER A 334 -23.49 -15.47 12.16
C SER A 334 -22.42 -15.03 11.16
N ALA A 335 -22.65 -13.94 10.42
CA ALA A 335 -21.67 -13.38 9.48
C ALA A 335 -20.43 -12.81 10.19
N GLN A 336 -20.62 -12.10 11.31
CA GLN A 336 -19.52 -11.58 12.13
C GLN A 336 -18.68 -12.71 12.73
N TYR A 337 -19.33 -13.76 13.26
CA TYR A 337 -18.66 -14.94 13.75
C TYR A 337 -17.85 -15.64 12.66
N LYS A 338 -18.43 -15.84 11.46
CA LYS A 338 -17.72 -16.41 10.30
C LYS A 338 -16.49 -15.60 9.92
N LYS A 339 -16.60 -14.27 9.91
CA LYS A 339 -15.46 -13.38 9.63
C LYS A 339 -14.40 -13.47 10.72
N ALA A 340 -14.79 -13.54 11.99
CA ALA A 340 -13.87 -13.70 13.12
C ALA A 340 -13.10 -15.02 13.04
N VAL A 341 -13.79 -16.14 12.75
CA VAL A 341 -13.15 -17.45 12.55
C VAL A 341 -12.20 -17.44 11.35
N GLN A 342 -12.58 -16.82 10.23
CA GLN A 342 -11.70 -16.70 9.07
C GLN A 342 -10.45 -15.86 9.35
N LEU A 343 -10.59 -14.73 10.04
CA LEU A 343 -9.45 -13.90 10.45
C LEU A 343 -8.54 -14.64 11.42
N PHE A 344 -9.12 -15.36 12.38
CA PHE A 344 -8.39 -16.18 13.34
C PHE A 344 -7.57 -17.29 12.65
N LEU A 345 -8.17 -18.01 11.69
CA LEU A 345 -7.47 -19.02 10.90
C LEU A 345 -6.41 -18.41 9.97
N ALA A 346 -6.68 -17.28 9.34
CA ALA A 346 -5.74 -16.59 8.44
C ALA A 346 -4.52 -16.04 9.20
N GLN A 347 -4.71 -15.51 10.41
CA GLN A 347 -3.63 -15.03 11.26
C GLN A 347 -2.71 -16.17 11.74
N ARG A 348 -3.23 -17.40 11.81
CA ARG A 348 -2.51 -18.59 12.30
C ARG A 348 -1.87 -19.45 11.20
N GLY A 349 -2.16 -19.20 9.92
CA GLY A 349 -1.51 -19.89 8.79
C GLY A 349 0.03 -19.81 8.76
N ASN A 350 0.63 -18.99 9.65
CA ASN A 350 2.06 -18.81 9.79
C ASN A 350 2.68 -19.49 11.04
N GLU A 351 1.91 -20.02 12.01
CA GLU A 351 2.46 -20.57 13.26
C GLU A 351 1.77 -21.88 13.69
N ASN A 352 2.56 -22.95 13.75
CA ASN A 352 2.33 -24.33 14.21
C ASN A 352 0.90 -24.72 14.70
N ASN A 353 0.34 -25.71 14.00
CA ASN A 353 -0.99 -26.29 14.22
C ASN A 353 -1.09 -27.05 15.55
N THR A 354 -1.99 -26.64 16.45
CA THR A 354 -2.44 -27.47 17.59
C THR A 354 -3.70 -28.25 17.20
N GLU A 355 -3.90 -29.43 17.80
CA GLU A 355 -4.94 -30.42 17.45
C GLU A 355 -6.38 -29.84 17.53
N GLU A 356 -6.63 -28.91 18.45
CA GLU A 356 -7.91 -28.20 18.60
C GLU A 356 -8.19 -27.23 17.44
N THR A 357 -7.15 -26.66 16.81
CA THR A 357 -7.30 -25.80 15.62
C THR A 357 -7.43 -26.56 14.32
N ALA A 358 -6.87 -27.76 14.25
CA ALA A 358 -7.16 -28.69 13.16
C ALA A 358 -8.64 -29.12 13.18
N ALA A 359 -9.27 -29.22 14.36
CA ALA A 359 -10.70 -29.49 14.49
C ALA A 359 -11.57 -28.33 13.97
N LEU A 360 -11.19 -27.07 14.26
CA LEU A 360 -11.86 -25.88 13.73
C LEU A 360 -11.69 -25.69 12.22
N ALA A 361 -10.50 -26.02 11.68
CA ALA A 361 -10.22 -25.95 10.24
C ALA A 361 -10.92 -27.08 9.44
N ARG A 362 -11.24 -28.21 10.08
CA ARG A 362 -11.97 -29.34 9.48
C ARG A 362 -13.48 -29.16 9.48
N MET A 363 -14.04 -28.21 10.24
CA MET A 363 -15.47 -27.93 10.20
C MET A 363 -15.82 -27.23 8.87
N PRO A 364 -16.74 -27.79 8.06
CA PRO A 364 -17.20 -27.15 6.84
C PRO A 364 -17.71 -25.74 7.14
N ILE A 365 -17.24 -24.75 6.38
CA ILE A 365 -17.67 -23.35 6.51
C ILE A 365 -19.20 -23.20 6.33
N ASP A 366 -19.85 -24.18 5.68
CA ASP A 366 -21.30 -24.27 5.48
C ASP A 366 -22.09 -24.75 6.71
N ASP A 367 -21.46 -25.40 7.70
CA ASP A 367 -22.13 -25.82 8.95
C ASP A 367 -22.37 -24.64 9.92
N PHE A 368 -21.93 -23.44 9.54
CA PHE A 368 -22.09 -22.20 10.31
C PHE A 368 -23.15 -21.26 9.73
N THR A 369 -23.74 -21.59 8.59
CA THR A 369 -24.93 -20.92 8.08
C THR A 369 -26.16 -21.55 8.73
N PRO A 370 -26.91 -20.83 9.59
CA PRO A 370 -28.21 -21.32 10.02
C PRO A 370 -29.05 -21.57 8.77
N ALA A 371 -29.61 -22.78 8.64
CA ALA A 371 -30.47 -23.10 7.52
C ALA A 371 -31.56 -22.02 7.43
N PRO A 372 -31.76 -21.39 6.26
CA PRO A 372 -32.75 -20.32 6.13
C PRO A 372 -34.10 -20.85 6.61
N LEU A 373 -34.73 -20.10 7.50
CA LEU A 373 -36.02 -20.41 8.11
C LEU A 373 -37.07 -20.57 7.01
N LYS A 374 -37.21 -21.79 6.48
CA LYS A 374 -38.29 -22.13 5.55
C LYS A 374 -39.57 -22.16 6.38
N LEU A 375 -40.28 -21.03 6.40
CA LEU A 375 -41.56 -20.76 7.06
C LEU A 375 -42.73 -21.71 6.67
N GLY A 376 -42.45 -22.86 6.02
CA GLY A 376 -43.44 -23.82 5.57
C GLY A 376 -44.02 -24.73 6.65
N VAL A 377 -43.44 -24.80 7.86
CA VAL A 377 -43.89 -25.74 8.90
C VAL A 377 -44.48 -24.99 10.10
N LYS A 378 -45.81 -24.97 10.15
CA LYS A 378 -46.66 -24.23 11.11
C LYS A 378 -46.61 -24.71 12.57
N THR A 379 -45.68 -25.57 12.95
CA THR A 379 -45.66 -26.12 14.30
C THR A 379 -44.30 -25.88 14.95
N ASN A 380 -44.28 -24.93 15.87
CA ASN A 380 -43.23 -24.70 16.87
C ASN A 380 -42.03 -23.83 16.44
N VAL A 381 -42.31 -22.70 15.79
CA VAL A 381 -41.32 -21.63 15.51
C VAL A 381 -40.52 -21.22 16.77
N PRO A 382 -41.13 -21.02 17.96
CA PRO A 382 -40.36 -20.69 19.16
C PRO A 382 -39.32 -21.76 19.56
N ALA A 383 -39.69 -23.05 19.49
CA ALA A 383 -38.79 -24.14 19.83
C ALA A 383 -37.61 -24.25 18.84
N TYR A 384 -37.87 -23.98 17.55
CA TYR A 384 -36.81 -23.97 16.53
C TYR A 384 -35.83 -22.81 16.73
N ILE A 385 -36.34 -21.60 17.06
CA ILE A 385 -35.50 -20.45 17.40
C ILE A 385 -34.62 -20.78 18.62
N SER A 386 -35.21 -21.33 19.69
CA SER A 386 -34.46 -21.74 20.88
C SER A 386 -33.35 -22.73 20.54
N GLN A 387 -33.64 -23.75 19.72
CA GLN A 387 -32.64 -24.75 19.31
C GLN A 387 -31.51 -24.15 18.47
N THR A 388 -31.83 -23.25 17.53
CA THR A 388 -30.80 -22.56 16.72
C THR A 388 -29.93 -21.62 17.56
N LEU A 389 -30.52 -20.91 18.53
CA LEU A 389 -29.77 -20.06 19.45
C LEU A 389 -28.89 -20.89 20.40
N GLU A 390 -29.37 -22.01 20.92
CA GLU A 390 -28.56 -22.93 21.74
C GLU A 390 -27.38 -23.52 20.95
N SER A 391 -27.59 -23.88 19.68
CA SER A 391 -26.52 -24.34 18.80
C SER A 391 -25.49 -23.23 18.52
N LEU A 392 -25.93 -21.99 18.37
CA LEU A 392 -25.01 -20.85 18.19
C LEU A 392 -24.22 -20.57 19.46
N VAL A 393 -24.87 -20.57 20.63
CA VAL A 393 -24.23 -20.35 21.94
C VAL A 393 -23.16 -21.40 22.20
N THR A 394 -23.45 -22.68 21.96
CA THR A 394 -22.46 -23.76 22.13
C THR A 394 -21.26 -23.60 21.19
N LYS A 395 -21.46 -23.19 19.93
CA LYS A 395 -20.37 -22.90 18.98
C LYS A 395 -19.53 -21.69 19.40
N VAL A 396 -20.16 -20.63 19.91
CA VAL A 396 -19.47 -19.45 20.44
C VAL A 396 -18.62 -19.82 21.66
N GLN A 397 -19.13 -20.63 22.58
CA GLN A 397 -18.38 -21.10 23.75
C GLN A 397 -17.16 -21.96 23.38
N VAL A 398 -17.23 -22.74 22.31
CA VAL A 398 -16.07 -23.51 21.81
C VAL A 398 -15.01 -22.56 21.25
N PHE A 399 -15.40 -21.53 20.51
CA PHE A 399 -14.49 -20.52 19.98
C PHE A 399 -13.85 -19.67 21.09
N GLU A 400 -14.63 -19.27 22.10
CA GLU A 400 -14.15 -18.53 23.27
C GLU A 400 -13.10 -19.33 24.05
N ARG A 401 -13.32 -20.63 24.27
CA ARG A 401 -12.33 -21.51 24.89
C ARG A 401 -11.03 -21.61 24.07
N ALA A 402 -11.13 -21.69 22.75
CA ALA A 402 -9.95 -21.72 21.87
C ALA A 402 -9.17 -20.40 21.90
N MET A 403 -9.86 -19.25 21.89
CA MET A 403 -9.22 -17.94 22.05
C MET A 403 -8.57 -17.78 23.42
N GLN A 404 -9.25 -18.20 24.49
CA GLN A 404 -8.72 -18.09 25.84
C GLN A 404 -7.47 -18.97 26.01
N ALA A 405 -7.46 -20.18 25.46
CA ALA A 405 -6.28 -21.04 25.44
C ALA A 405 -5.11 -20.41 24.67
N GLU A 406 -5.39 -19.66 23.60
CA GLU A 406 -4.35 -18.91 22.86
C GLU A 406 -3.84 -17.69 23.63
N ILE A 407 -4.73 -16.93 24.27
CA ILE A 407 -4.36 -15.81 25.14
C ILE A 407 -3.46 -16.32 26.27
N ASP A 408 -3.82 -17.43 26.89
CA ASP A 408 -3.03 -18.05 27.96
C ASP A 408 -1.70 -18.63 27.43
N TYR A 409 -1.66 -19.16 26.20
CA TYR A 409 -0.43 -19.62 25.55
C TYR A 409 0.52 -18.45 25.22
N LYS A 410 0.01 -17.36 24.64
CA LYS A 410 0.78 -16.14 24.34
C LYS A 410 1.21 -15.39 25.60
N ALA A 411 0.41 -15.45 26.66
CA ALA A 411 0.77 -14.89 27.97
C ALA A 411 1.86 -15.71 28.67
N ARG A 412 1.90 -17.03 28.47
CA ARG A 412 2.95 -17.91 29.03
C ARG A 412 4.24 -17.91 28.21
N ASN A 413 4.16 -17.67 26.90
CA ASN A 413 5.30 -17.58 25.99
C ASN A 413 5.31 -16.23 25.26
N PRO A 414 5.62 -15.10 25.94
CA PRO A 414 5.75 -13.81 25.28
C PRO A 414 7.03 -13.82 24.44
N SER A 415 6.96 -14.38 23.22
CA SER A 415 8.01 -14.39 22.19
C SER A 415 9.41 -14.21 22.79
N GLU A 416 9.96 -15.28 23.38
CA GLU A 416 11.35 -15.28 23.88
C GLU A 416 12.30 -14.75 22.79
N ASP A 417 11.98 -15.01 21.52
CA ASP A 417 12.66 -14.49 20.35
C ASP A 417 12.59 -12.97 20.19
N LEU A 418 11.46 -12.32 20.49
CA LEU A 418 11.34 -10.85 20.45
C LEU A 418 12.08 -10.22 21.63
N ILE A 419 12.00 -10.83 22.82
CA ILE A 419 12.73 -10.36 24.00
C ILE A 419 14.23 -10.54 23.80
N ALA A 420 14.67 -11.66 23.20
CA ALA A 420 16.05 -11.90 22.82
C ALA A 420 16.52 -10.90 21.76
N ALA A 421 15.75 -10.68 20.70
CA ALA A 421 16.07 -9.69 19.66
C ALA A 421 16.11 -8.25 20.18
N LEU A 422 15.24 -7.90 21.14
CA LEU A 422 15.27 -6.59 21.80
C LEU A 422 16.46 -6.45 22.75
N LYS A 423 16.87 -7.52 23.43
CA LYS A 423 18.09 -7.54 24.25
C LYS A 423 19.35 -7.41 23.40
N GLU A 424 19.43 -8.14 22.29
CA GLU A 424 20.55 -8.05 21.33
C GLU A 424 20.67 -6.62 20.76
N LYS A 425 19.55 -6.02 20.34
CA LYS A 425 19.53 -4.61 19.88
C LYS A 425 19.92 -3.62 20.97
N LEU A 426 19.61 -3.91 22.23
CA LEU A 426 20.01 -3.07 23.37
C LEU A 426 21.52 -3.19 23.64
N GLU A 427 22.10 -4.39 23.54
CA GLU A 427 23.54 -4.61 23.65
C GLU A 427 24.30 -3.93 22.49
N ASP A 428 23.83 -4.04 21.25
CA ASP A 428 24.39 -3.33 20.10
C ASP A 428 24.35 -1.81 20.30
N ALA A 429 23.23 -1.28 20.78
CA ALA A 429 23.11 0.15 21.09
C ALA A 429 24.12 0.59 22.17
N HIS A 430 24.31 -0.22 23.22
CA HIS A 430 25.32 0.06 24.24
C HIS A 430 26.75 -0.01 23.71
N ALA A 431 27.05 -0.96 22.80
CA ALA A 431 28.36 -1.06 22.17
C ALA A 431 28.68 0.17 21.31
N ILE A 432 27.70 0.66 20.54
CA ILE A 432 27.83 1.89 19.74
C ILE A 432 28.08 3.10 20.65
N ILE A 433 27.34 3.23 21.76
CA ILE A 433 27.54 4.33 22.71
C ILE A 433 28.94 4.28 23.32
N ALA A 434 29.44 3.10 23.70
CA ALA A 434 30.79 2.93 24.24
C ALA A 434 31.88 3.26 23.21
N GLU A 435 31.69 2.90 21.94
CA GLU A 435 32.60 3.26 20.85
C GLU A 435 32.62 4.78 20.62
N GLN A 436 31.45 5.42 20.59
CA GLN A 436 31.35 6.88 20.48
C GLN A 436 32.02 7.59 21.65
N ASP A 437 31.83 7.11 22.87
CA ASP A 437 32.46 7.68 24.07
C ASP A 437 33.99 7.51 24.02
N ARG A 438 34.48 6.37 23.54
CA ARG A 438 35.92 6.14 23.31
C ARG A 438 36.48 7.10 22.24
N LEU A 439 35.76 7.34 21.14
CA LEU A 439 36.17 8.29 20.11
C LEU A 439 36.17 9.74 20.61
N LEU A 440 35.20 10.11 21.45
CA LEU A 440 35.16 11.40 22.13
C LEU A 440 36.34 11.56 23.08
N GLN A 441 36.62 10.57 23.92
CA GLN A 441 37.78 10.57 24.82
C GLN A 441 39.11 10.66 24.04
N ALA A 442 39.25 9.94 22.93
CA ALA A 442 40.44 10.02 22.08
C ALA A 442 40.61 11.41 21.44
N SER A 443 39.52 12.04 21.02
CA SER A 443 39.51 13.40 20.46
C SER A 443 39.86 14.46 21.51
N LEU A 444 39.36 14.29 22.74
CA LEU A 444 39.69 15.17 23.85
C LEU A 444 41.15 14.99 24.29
N CYS A 445 41.65 13.76 24.41
CA CYS A 445 43.04 13.48 24.79
C CYS A 445 44.06 14.00 23.76
N THR A 446 43.77 13.89 22.45
CA THR A 446 44.62 14.42 21.38
C THR A 446 44.66 15.95 21.36
N SER A 447 43.56 16.62 21.74
CA SER A 447 43.53 18.09 21.88
C SER A 447 44.35 18.61 23.07
N VAL A 448 44.41 17.86 24.18
CA VAL A 448 45.15 18.24 25.40
C VAL A 448 46.66 18.01 25.26
N THR A 449 47.08 16.99 24.50
CA THR A 449 48.50 16.79 24.19
C THR A 449 49.03 17.79 23.15
N ALA A 450 48.18 18.25 22.22
CA ALA A 450 48.55 19.31 21.28
C ALA A 450 48.72 20.70 21.95
N LEU A 451 48.05 20.95 23.09
CA LEU A 451 48.16 22.21 23.83
C LEU A 451 49.30 22.25 24.86
N THR A 452 49.87 21.11 25.24
CA THR A 452 50.93 21.03 26.26
C THR A 452 52.35 20.91 25.70
N MET A 453 52.52 20.83 24.37
CA MET A 453 53.85 20.77 23.73
C MET A 453 54.34 22.10 23.13
N ASN A 454 53.65 23.22 23.39
CA ASN A 454 54.03 24.54 22.86
C ASN A 454 54.53 25.57 23.89
N ASP A 455 54.87 25.15 25.11
CA ASP A 455 55.60 26.02 26.06
C ASP A 455 56.86 25.31 26.58
N HIS A 456 57.92 25.36 25.78
CA HIS A 456 59.26 25.55 26.33
C HIS A 456 59.38 27.04 26.71
N ASP A 457 59.40 27.38 28.00
CA ASP A 457 60.62 27.87 28.66
C ASP A 457 60.44 28.19 30.16
N LEU A 458 61.54 27.95 30.90
CA LEU A 458 61.93 28.48 32.22
C LEU A 458 61.09 28.16 33.46
N GLY A 459 61.73 27.46 34.42
CA GLY A 459 61.52 27.81 35.84
C GLY A 459 61.71 26.69 36.86
N LYS A 460 62.89 26.67 37.49
CA LYS A 460 63.16 25.97 38.76
C LYS A 460 62.12 26.35 39.83
N GLY A 461 61.65 25.38 40.62
CA GLY A 461 60.87 25.71 41.82
C GLY A 461 60.48 24.51 42.70
N LYS A 462 61.17 24.39 43.84
CA LYS A 462 60.78 23.58 45.02
C LYS A 462 59.54 24.19 45.70
N SER A 463 58.57 23.35 46.12
CA SER A 463 57.82 23.42 47.41
C SER A 463 56.61 22.48 47.32
N HIS A 464 56.48 21.47 48.19
CA HIS A 464 55.68 21.50 49.43
C HIS A 464 54.20 21.91 49.27
N GLY A 465 53.30 20.95 49.55
CA GLY A 465 52.23 21.16 50.52
C GLY A 465 50.80 21.43 50.02
N VAL A 466 49.91 20.50 50.41
CA VAL A 466 48.55 20.73 50.97
C VAL A 466 47.42 21.19 50.02
N GLY A 467 46.43 20.30 49.88
CA GLY A 467 45.05 20.59 50.28
C GLY A 467 43.99 20.86 49.20
N VAL A 468 42.94 20.02 49.22
CA VAL A 468 41.49 20.38 49.25
C VAL A 468 40.99 21.21 48.04
N ASP A 469 40.12 20.72 47.13
CA ASP A 469 38.70 20.41 47.34
C ASP A 469 38.13 19.52 46.22
N LYS A 470 37.18 18.63 46.59
CA LYS A 470 36.29 17.92 45.68
C LYS A 470 35.03 18.75 45.48
N GLU A 471 34.83 19.30 44.29
CA GLU A 471 33.57 19.95 43.93
C GLU A 471 32.68 18.95 43.15
N ASN A 472 31.64 18.48 43.84
CA ASN A 472 30.50 17.74 43.29
C ASN A 472 29.67 18.69 42.42
N VAL A 473 29.49 18.35 41.15
CA VAL A 473 28.49 18.99 40.28
C VAL A 473 27.28 18.06 40.17
N ASP A 474 26.30 18.28 41.05
CA ASP A 474 24.94 17.76 40.94
C ASP A 474 24.18 18.53 39.85
N ILE A 475 23.93 17.88 38.70
CA ILE A 475 23.00 18.41 37.69
C ILE A 475 21.60 17.87 37.98
N ASN A 476 20.81 18.79 38.53
CA ASN A 476 19.42 18.72 38.91
C ASN A 476 18.52 18.49 37.68
N SER A 477 17.98 17.28 37.51
CA SER A 477 16.99 16.97 36.47
C SER A 477 15.58 17.45 36.90
N GLY A 478 15.22 18.66 36.46
CA GLY A 478 13.88 19.23 36.62
C GLY A 478 12.82 18.43 35.84
N LYS A 479 11.84 17.89 36.57
CA LYS A 479 10.62 17.27 36.06
C LYS A 479 9.72 18.33 35.42
N LEU A 480 9.54 18.26 34.10
CA LEU A 480 8.49 19.00 33.37
C LEU A 480 7.26 18.09 33.23
N ASN A 481 6.20 18.39 33.98
CA ASN A 481 4.85 17.89 33.76
C ASN A 481 4.13 18.78 32.74
N PRO A 482 3.50 18.25 31.68
CA PRO A 482 2.57 19.02 30.86
C PRO A 482 1.14 18.86 31.38
N THR A 483 0.64 19.92 32.02
CA THR A 483 -0.76 20.07 32.45
C THR A 483 -1.63 20.40 31.23
N TRP A 484 -2.30 19.40 30.65
CA TRP A 484 -3.38 19.64 29.68
C TRP A 484 -4.65 20.09 30.41
N ARG A 485 -4.98 21.38 30.34
CA ARG A 485 -6.30 21.91 30.73
C ARG A 485 -7.31 21.64 29.61
N ALA A 486 -8.35 20.88 29.92
CA ALA A 486 -9.58 20.86 29.13
C ALA A 486 -10.42 22.12 29.43
N PRO A 487 -11.12 22.71 28.43
CA PRO A 487 -12.00 23.84 28.67
C PRO A 487 -13.34 23.38 29.26
N ALA A 488 -13.70 23.94 30.41
CA ALA A 488 -15.00 23.76 31.04
C ALA A 488 -16.08 24.49 30.22
N LEU A 489 -17.03 23.73 29.67
CA LEU A 489 -18.25 24.28 29.10
C LEU A 489 -19.30 24.48 30.20
N SER A 490 -19.63 25.75 30.36
CA SER A 490 -20.65 26.31 31.24
C SER A 490 -22.05 25.77 30.94
N SER A 491 -22.72 25.38 32.02
CA SER A 491 -24.14 25.05 32.14
C SER A 491 -25.03 26.22 31.72
N SER A 492 -25.89 26.01 30.71
CA SER A 492 -27.15 26.73 30.61
C SER A 492 -28.28 25.78 30.25
N ASN A 493 -29.17 25.65 31.22
CA ASN A 493 -30.38 24.86 31.26
C ASN A 493 -31.39 25.36 30.20
N ARG A 494 -31.69 24.56 29.15
CA ARG A 494 -32.89 24.68 28.29
C ARG A 494 -33.03 23.48 27.32
N HIS A 495 -34.06 22.66 27.56
CA HIS A 495 -34.72 21.63 26.71
C HIS A 495 -33.89 20.63 25.87
N PRO A 496 -33.97 19.29 26.11
CA PRO A 496 -33.10 18.30 25.46
C PRO A 496 -33.58 17.72 24.11
N GLY A 497 -34.76 18.08 23.61
CA GLY A 497 -35.42 17.31 22.53
C GLY A 497 -35.04 17.65 21.08
N MET A 498 -34.65 18.89 20.78
CA MET A 498 -34.42 19.33 19.38
C MET A 498 -32.97 19.66 19.03
N ARG A 499 -32.06 19.75 20.01
CA ARG A 499 -30.65 20.10 19.76
C ARG A 499 -29.77 18.91 19.37
N ARG A 500 -30.07 17.68 19.82
CA ARG A 500 -29.26 16.49 19.45
C ARG A 500 -29.25 16.26 17.94
N LYS A 501 -30.40 16.39 17.26
CA LYS A 501 -30.49 16.25 15.80
C LYS A 501 -29.71 17.32 15.03
N ARG A 502 -29.59 18.55 15.55
CA ARG A 502 -28.80 19.61 14.91
C ARG A 502 -27.30 19.43 15.11
N VAL A 503 -26.86 18.92 16.25
CA VAL A 503 -25.44 18.65 16.51
C VAL A 503 -24.99 17.44 15.68
N GLU A 504 -25.81 16.40 15.58
CA GLU A 504 -25.53 15.24 14.72
C GLU A 504 -25.46 15.62 13.23
N THR A 505 -26.34 16.51 12.73
CA THR A 505 -26.26 16.97 11.33
C THR A 505 -25.02 17.84 11.08
N VAL A 506 -24.62 18.68 12.04
CA VAL A 506 -23.40 19.51 11.89
C VAL A 506 -22.14 18.66 11.90
N ILE A 507 -22.08 17.61 12.74
CA ILE A 507 -20.96 16.67 12.75
C ILE A 507 -20.91 15.86 11.43
N MET A 508 -22.06 15.42 10.92
CA MET A 508 -22.13 14.70 9.65
C MET A 508 -21.77 15.57 8.44
N GLU A 509 -22.16 16.85 8.46
CA GLU A 509 -21.82 17.83 7.42
C GLU A 509 -20.31 18.14 7.44
N GLN A 510 -19.72 18.31 8.62
CA GLN A 510 -18.28 18.48 8.77
C GLN A 510 -17.49 17.24 8.29
N TRP A 511 -17.96 16.03 8.61
CA TRP A 511 -17.33 14.80 8.10
C TRP A 511 -17.49 14.64 6.58
N ALA A 512 -18.60 15.09 6.01
CA ALA A 512 -18.78 15.09 4.56
C ALA A 512 -17.82 16.07 3.86
N GLU A 513 -17.62 17.26 4.42
CA GLU A 513 -16.63 18.24 3.93
C GLU A 513 -15.19 17.72 4.04
N GLU A 514 -14.83 17.09 5.16
CA GLU A 514 -13.51 16.48 5.36
C GLU A 514 -13.26 15.35 4.34
N LEU A 515 -14.24 14.46 4.15
CA LEU A 515 -14.16 13.40 3.13
C LEU A 515 -14.06 13.96 1.72
N GLU A 516 -14.80 15.01 1.39
CA GLU A 516 -14.71 15.64 0.07
C GLU A 516 -13.33 16.29 -0.14
N ALA A 517 -12.77 16.94 0.88
CA ALA A 517 -11.41 17.48 0.83
C ALA A 517 -10.35 16.40 0.61
N GLU A 518 -10.43 15.27 1.33
CA GLU A 518 -9.56 14.13 1.14
C GLU A 518 -9.69 13.54 -0.27
N TRP A 519 -10.91 13.38 -0.78
CA TRP A 519 -11.17 12.93 -2.15
C TRP A 519 -10.55 13.85 -3.20
N GLN A 520 -10.59 15.17 -2.99
CA GLN A 520 -9.94 16.13 -3.89
C GLN A 520 -8.41 16.04 -3.84
N VAL A 521 -7.82 15.72 -2.68
CA VAL A 521 -6.37 15.47 -2.56
C VAL A 521 -6.01 14.18 -3.30
N VAL A 522 -6.77 13.10 -3.13
CA VAL A 522 -6.56 11.84 -3.84
C VAL A 522 -6.68 12.04 -5.35
N ARG A 523 -7.69 12.78 -5.83
CA ARG A 523 -7.85 13.10 -7.25
C ARG A 523 -6.67 13.89 -7.82
N ARG A 524 -6.12 14.84 -7.06
CA ARG A 524 -4.91 15.58 -7.44
C ARG A 524 -3.68 14.67 -7.50
N LYS A 525 -3.49 13.78 -6.52
CA LYS A 525 -2.41 12.79 -6.53
C LYS A 525 -2.54 11.83 -7.71
N GLN A 526 -3.74 11.35 -8.00
CA GLN A 526 -3.98 10.47 -9.15
C GLN A 526 -3.61 11.16 -10.47
N LYS A 527 -4.07 12.41 -10.66
CA LYS A 527 -3.71 13.21 -11.84
C LYS A 527 -2.19 13.42 -11.95
N HIS A 528 -1.51 13.62 -10.83
CA HIS A 528 -0.04 13.76 -10.83
C HIS A 528 0.66 12.46 -11.23
N LEU A 529 0.23 11.31 -10.70
CA LEU A 529 0.76 9.99 -11.07
C LEU A 529 0.50 9.65 -12.54
N ASP A 530 -0.68 10.01 -13.07
CA ASP A 530 -0.99 9.82 -14.49
C ASP A 530 -0.08 10.69 -15.37
N ASN A 531 0.19 11.93 -14.96
CA ASN A 531 1.16 12.79 -15.64
C ASN A 531 2.59 12.21 -15.59
N GLU A 532 3.05 11.71 -14.44
CA GLU A 532 4.36 11.04 -14.34
C GLU A 532 4.44 9.80 -15.23
N ARG A 533 3.38 8.99 -15.26
CA ARG A 533 3.32 7.80 -16.14
C ARG A 533 3.43 8.19 -17.61
N THR A 534 2.73 9.24 -18.06
CA THR A 534 2.84 9.71 -19.45
C THR A 534 4.21 10.28 -19.76
N LEU A 535 4.85 10.98 -18.81
CA LEU A 535 6.20 11.48 -18.96
C LEU A 535 7.23 10.34 -19.10
N LEU A 536 7.16 9.33 -18.22
CA LEU A 536 8.02 8.15 -18.29
C LEU A 536 7.79 7.33 -19.56
N GLN A 537 6.55 7.22 -20.04
CA GLN A 537 6.27 6.58 -21.34
C GLN A 537 6.91 7.35 -22.50
N THR A 538 6.82 8.68 -22.49
CA THR A 538 7.41 9.53 -23.53
C THR A 538 8.94 9.44 -23.51
N GLU A 539 9.54 9.44 -22.32
CA GLU A 539 10.98 9.25 -22.15
C GLU A 539 11.45 7.85 -22.58
N GLY A 540 10.66 6.82 -22.28
CA GLY A 540 10.90 5.45 -22.74
C GLY A 540 10.90 5.34 -24.27
N ILE A 541 9.90 5.93 -24.94
CA ILE A 541 9.84 5.97 -26.41
C ILE A 541 11.08 6.67 -26.98
N LYS A 542 11.49 7.79 -26.37
CA LYS A 542 12.67 8.53 -26.82
C LYS A 542 13.97 7.74 -26.65
N LEU A 543 14.12 7.02 -25.53
CA LEU A 543 15.28 6.15 -25.32
C LEU A 543 15.33 5.00 -26.33
N ASP A 544 14.18 4.44 -26.70
CA ASP A 544 14.08 3.42 -27.74
C ASP A 544 14.44 3.99 -29.12
N GLU A 545 13.96 5.20 -29.46
CA GLU A 545 14.35 5.92 -30.68
C GLU A 545 15.86 6.20 -30.73
N ASP A 546 16.42 6.70 -29.62
CA ASP A 546 17.86 6.98 -29.49
C ASP A 546 18.68 5.68 -29.59
N ARG A 547 18.20 4.58 -29.01
CA ARG A 547 18.82 3.25 -29.14
C ARG A 547 18.79 2.76 -30.58
N ILE A 548 17.66 2.84 -31.27
CA ILE A 548 17.53 2.44 -32.68
C ILE A 548 18.44 3.30 -33.56
N ALA A 549 18.49 4.62 -33.32
CA ALA A 549 19.38 5.52 -34.04
C ALA A 549 20.86 5.19 -33.79
N PHE A 550 21.23 4.84 -32.55
CA PHE A 550 22.56 4.38 -32.21
C PHE A 550 22.90 3.07 -32.92
N GLU A 551 22.01 2.07 -32.88
CA GLU A 551 22.19 0.79 -33.56
C GLU A 551 22.33 1.00 -35.08
N LEU A 552 21.50 1.82 -35.71
CA LEU A 552 21.60 2.16 -37.14
C LEU A 552 22.92 2.84 -37.49
N ARG A 553 23.39 3.79 -36.66
CA ARG A 553 24.68 4.46 -36.85
C ARG A 553 25.84 3.47 -36.72
N ASN A 554 25.75 2.55 -35.76
CA ASN A 554 26.76 1.54 -35.54
C ASN A 554 26.78 0.50 -36.68
N PHE A 555 25.60 0.13 -37.19
CA PHE A 555 25.45 -0.68 -38.40
C PHE A 555 26.06 0.01 -39.61
N ALA A 556 25.77 1.29 -39.85
CA ALA A 556 26.37 2.05 -40.96
C ALA A 556 27.90 2.15 -40.84
N HIS A 557 28.43 2.29 -39.62
CA HIS A 557 29.87 2.28 -39.39
C HIS A 557 30.49 0.89 -39.57
N PHE A 558 29.79 -0.18 -39.18
CA PHE A 558 30.26 -1.56 -39.28
C PHE A 558 30.25 -2.08 -40.72
N PHE A 559 29.26 -1.68 -41.53
CA PHE A 559 29.14 -2.10 -42.93
C PHE A 559 29.92 -1.24 -43.94
N GLY A 560 30.66 -0.24 -43.46
CA GLY A 560 31.69 0.40 -44.26
C GLY A 560 31.17 1.42 -45.27
N SER A 561 31.83 2.57 -45.27
CA SER A 561 31.62 3.72 -46.15
C SER A 561 32.07 3.46 -47.60
N ASP A 562 31.61 2.37 -48.22
CA ASP A 562 31.72 2.15 -49.67
C ASP A 562 30.39 2.48 -50.37
N ALA A 563 29.81 3.63 -50.01
CA ALA A 563 28.60 4.20 -50.62
C ALA A 563 28.85 4.83 -52.01
N SER A 564 29.76 4.25 -52.80
CA SER A 564 29.95 4.61 -54.23
C SER A 564 29.42 3.55 -55.19
N LYS A 565 28.81 2.47 -54.69
CA LYS A 565 28.03 1.54 -55.52
C LYS A 565 26.55 1.72 -55.21
N GLU A 566 25.81 2.18 -56.23
CA GLU A 566 24.35 2.15 -56.24
C GLU A 566 23.87 0.76 -55.80
N PRO A 567 22.87 0.68 -54.90
CA PRO A 567 22.32 -0.62 -54.52
C PRO A 567 21.60 -1.20 -55.73
N GLU A 568 22.16 -2.26 -56.31
CA GLU A 568 21.39 -3.16 -57.17
C GLU A 568 20.15 -3.60 -56.40
N GLU A 569 18.97 -3.43 -57.03
CA GLU A 569 17.69 -3.95 -56.56
C GLU A 569 17.84 -5.43 -56.21
N ILE A 570 17.96 -5.73 -54.91
CA ILE A 570 17.84 -7.10 -54.43
C ILE A 570 16.35 -7.43 -54.47
N ASP A 571 15.98 -8.14 -55.52
CA ASP A 571 14.65 -8.69 -55.76
C ASP A 571 14.33 -9.72 -54.66
N MET A 572 13.70 -9.25 -53.57
CA MET A 572 13.37 -10.04 -52.36
C MET A 572 12.07 -10.83 -52.53
N ASP A 573 11.87 -11.45 -53.68
CA ASP A 573 10.60 -12.13 -54.05
C ASP A 573 10.53 -13.61 -53.58
N GLY A 574 11.31 -14.02 -52.56
CA GLY A 574 11.46 -15.45 -52.23
C GLY A 574 11.63 -15.87 -50.77
N PHE A 575 11.51 -14.98 -49.77
CA PHE A 575 11.75 -15.35 -48.37
C PHE A 575 10.45 -15.42 -47.54
N ASP A 576 9.71 -16.51 -47.67
CA ASP A 576 8.57 -16.84 -46.81
C ASP A 576 9.06 -17.34 -45.43
N VAL A 577 9.00 -16.47 -44.42
CA VAL A 577 9.27 -16.85 -43.03
C VAL A 577 7.96 -17.30 -42.36
N PRO A 578 7.79 -18.58 -41.99
CA PRO A 578 6.58 -19.04 -41.32
C PRO A 578 6.48 -18.39 -39.93
N THR A 579 5.44 -17.58 -39.73
CA THR A 579 5.23 -16.81 -38.49
C THR A 579 3.87 -17.11 -37.87
N THR A 580 3.82 -17.10 -36.53
CA THR A 580 2.56 -17.32 -35.80
C THR A 580 1.55 -16.20 -36.11
N PRO A 581 0.22 -16.43 -35.96
CA PRO A 581 -0.81 -15.46 -36.34
C PRO A 581 -0.65 -14.08 -35.69
N ARG A 582 -0.11 -14.04 -34.47
CA ARG A 582 0.13 -12.81 -33.72
C ARG A 582 1.34 -12.03 -34.27
N THR A 583 2.39 -12.76 -34.67
CA THR A 583 3.58 -12.17 -35.31
C THR A 583 3.25 -11.70 -36.72
N ALA A 584 2.45 -12.46 -37.47
CA ALA A 584 1.98 -12.06 -38.80
C ALA A 584 1.16 -10.76 -38.76
N ALA A 585 0.26 -10.61 -37.78
CA ALA A 585 -0.51 -9.38 -37.60
C ALA A 585 0.37 -8.16 -37.27
N TYR A 586 1.41 -8.35 -36.47
CA TYR A 586 2.38 -7.29 -36.15
C TYR A 586 3.23 -6.90 -37.37
N LEU A 587 3.76 -7.88 -38.11
CA LEU A 587 4.53 -7.64 -39.33
C LEU A 587 3.71 -6.94 -40.41
N GLN A 588 2.43 -7.28 -40.53
CA GLN A 588 1.51 -6.62 -41.46
C GLN A 588 1.23 -5.16 -41.06
N SER A 589 1.23 -4.86 -39.75
CA SER A 589 1.05 -3.48 -39.26
C SER A 589 2.24 -2.55 -39.55
N ILE A 590 3.41 -3.11 -39.84
CA ILE A 590 4.63 -2.37 -40.20
C ILE A 590 5.02 -2.52 -41.68
N GLY A 591 4.09 -2.99 -42.52
CA GLY A 591 4.26 -3.02 -43.99
C GLY A 591 5.01 -4.24 -44.54
N ILE A 592 5.29 -5.25 -43.72
CA ILE A 592 6.00 -6.47 -44.14
C ILE A 592 4.97 -7.55 -44.52
N ARG A 593 5.04 -8.08 -45.75
CA ARG A 593 4.21 -9.21 -46.20
C ARG A 593 4.64 -10.49 -45.49
N ALA A 594 3.76 -11.06 -44.66
CA ALA A 594 3.94 -12.38 -44.04
C ALA A 594 2.78 -13.30 -44.44
N THR A 595 3.09 -14.50 -44.94
CA THR A 595 2.11 -15.52 -45.33
C THR A 595 1.71 -16.37 -44.12
N ARG A 596 0.40 -16.57 -43.92
CA ARG A 596 -0.15 -17.28 -42.76
C ARG A 596 0.00 -18.79 -42.98
N ALA A 597 0.75 -19.48 -42.11
CA ALA A 597 0.91 -20.93 -42.20
C ALA A 597 -0.46 -21.64 -42.04
N PRO A 598 -0.79 -22.62 -42.90
CA PRO A 598 -2.01 -23.41 -42.76
C PRO A 598 -1.91 -24.28 -41.50
N PHE A 599 -2.95 -24.23 -40.66
CA PHE A 599 -3.06 -25.07 -39.47
C PHE A 599 -3.24 -26.54 -39.89
N ALA A 600 -2.42 -27.43 -39.32
CA ALA A 600 -2.64 -28.87 -39.30
C ALA A 600 -3.45 -29.28 -38.06
#